data_AF-A0A191YST2-F1
#
_entry.id   AF-A0A191YST2-F1
#
_cell.length_a   1.000
_cell.length_b   1.000
_cell.length_c   1.000
_cell.angle_alpha   90.00
_cell.angle_beta   90.00
_cell.angle_gamma   90.00
#
_symmetry.space_group_name_H-M   'P 1'
#
loop_
_entity.id
_entity.type
_entity.pdbx_description
1 polymer ?
#
loop_
_entity_poly.entity_id
_entity_poly.type
_entity_poly.pdbx_seq_one_letter_code
_entity_poly.pdbx_strand_id
1 'polypeptide(L)'
;MTDPSRHPALLRWSGRALLLLPWILLVLGGLYAAVRFLPDVAVQYSDPVEHFKYGSTGGERESGFPYWIWQALPQVCADDLPGGYASLGLIYEPGRDLPVGVSKRRNLGLDRVFLNCAACHTSTVRDAVNGEPRLIVGMPAHRFDIRAFEIFFFNCAAGPKFTREFIVPEIDRLAGGLNPLDRYVVYPVAIALMRERLLMLRGRFEFVFDQPEWGPGRVDTFNSAKVLFNFPMMQLPPQERLGASDFPSIWNQRKRMTRDDGGRMELHWDGNNSHTEERNKSAAFGTGTTPPTIDLAAIGRVEDWLLDLAPPPYPYPIDHALAARGAPLYTQYCAGCHGASGQDFKGAKVGHVTALAQIGTDRARLDSYTRDLAVNQATLYAGYPHRFRHFRKTWGYANMPLDGLWLRAPYLHNGSVPTLRDLLEPSAARPITFIRGNDVYEPQRVGFFADLPAATPSAPALADGPRLLLFDTRQPGNSNAGHEGHDYGTELPAADKDALIEHLKTF
;
A
#
# COMPACT_ATOMS: atom_id res chain seq x y z
N MET A 1 78.83 42.19 32.26
CA MET A 1 77.39 42.33 32.54
C MET A 1 76.65 42.27 31.21
N THR A 2 76.10 41.12 30.85
CA THR A 2 75.29 40.91 29.64
C THR A 2 74.08 40.09 30.06
N ASP A 3 72.90 40.71 30.03
CA ASP A 3 71.60 40.17 30.44
C ASP A 3 70.97 39.36 29.30
N PRO A 4 70.68 38.05 29.49
CA PRO A 4 70.01 37.22 28.51
C PRO A 4 68.56 36.96 28.94
N SER A 5 67.61 37.86 28.64
CA SER A 5 66.20 37.57 28.95
C SER A 5 65.16 38.35 28.14
N ARG A 6 65.26 38.33 26.81
CA ARG A 6 64.15 38.75 25.95
C ARG A 6 63.83 37.69 24.91
N HIS A 7 63.00 36.72 25.30
CA HIS A 7 61.95 35.99 24.58
C HIS A 7 61.53 34.83 25.51
N PRO A 8 60.25 34.61 25.90
CA PRO A 8 59.18 34.29 24.94
C PRO A 8 57.73 34.53 25.47
N ALA A 9 57.11 35.68 25.16
CA ALA A 9 55.65 35.82 25.41
C ALA A 9 54.82 35.11 24.34
N LEU A 10 55.29 35.11 23.09
CA LEU A 10 54.60 34.50 21.94
C LEU A 10 54.63 32.96 21.96
N LEU A 11 55.70 32.34 22.49
CA LEU A 11 55.84 30.88 22.55
C LEU A 11 54.94 30.22 23.63
N ARG A 12 54.52 30.98 24.65
CA ARG A 12 53.63 30.50 25.72
C ARG A 12 52.15 30.50 25.32
N TRP A 13 51.76 31.37 24.39
CA TRP A 13 50.42 31.38 23.80
C TRP A 13 50.26 30.29 22.74
N SER A 14 51.29 30.01 21.93
CA SER A 14 51.26 28.92 20.94
C SER A 14 51.18 27.54 21.58
N GLY A 15 51.87 27.29 22.71
CA GLY A 15 51.78 26.02 23.45
C GLY A 15 50.40 25.76 24.07
N ARG A 16 49.72 26.80 24.57
CA ARG A 16 48.35 26.68 25.12
C ARG A 16 47.30 26.51 24.02
N ALA A 17 47.47 27.17 22.88
CA ALA A 17 46.61 26.98 21.71
C ALA A 17 46.71 25.55 21.15
N LEU A 18 47.92 24.96 21.11
CA LEU A 18 48.15 23.56 20.70
C LEU A 18 47.52 22.55 21.66
N LEU A 19 47.47 22.84 22.97
CA LEU A 19 46.81 21.97 23.97
C LEU A 19 45.27 22.05 23.91
N LEU A 20 44.71 23.18 23.48
CA LEU A 20 43.26 23.37 23.32
C LEU A 20 42.76 22.90 21.95
N LEU A 21 43.64 22.80 20.94
CA LEU A 21 43.28 22.40 19.58
C LEU A 21 42.52 21.05 19.51
N PRO A 22 42.93 19.96 20.21
CA PRO A 22 42.18 18.70 20.18
C PRO A 22 40.77 18.84 20.75
N TRP A 23 40.60 19.63 21.81
CA TRP A 23 39.29 19.90 22.42
C TRP A 23 38.40 20.73 21.50
N ILE A 24 38.96 21.75 20.87
CA ILE A 24 38.24 22.58 19.89
C ILE A 24 37.82 21.70 18.70
N LEU A 25 38.71 20.87 18.15
CA LEU A 25 38.39 19.95 17.06
C LEU A 25 37.33 18.92 17.46
N LEU A 26 37.38 18.40 18.69
CA LEU A 26 36.37 17.49 19.21
C LEU A 26 35.01 18.17 19.36
N VAL A 27 34.98 19.41 19.87
CA VAL A 27 33.73 20.19 19.98
C VAL A 27 33.18 20.52 18.60
N LEU A 28 34.02 20.98 17.67
CA LEU A 28 33.60 21.27 16.29
C LEU A 28 33.13 20.01 15.56
N GLY A 29 33.82 18.88 15.74
CA GLY A 29 33.43 17.58 15.21
C GLY A 29 32.10 17.09 15.80
N GLY A 30 31.90 17.27 17.11
CA GLY A 30 30.65 16.97 17.80
C GLY A 30 29.50 17.86 17.32
N LEU A 31 29.72 19.16 17.14
CA LEU A 31 28.74 20.09 16.58
C LEU A 31 28.40 19.75 15.13
N TYR A 32 29.40 19.42 14.31
CA TYR A 32 29.19 18.98 12.93
C TYR A 32 28.36 17.69 12.90
N ALA A 33 28.71 16.69 13.71
CA ALA A 33 27.96 15.44 13.81
C ALA A 33 26.52 15.70 14.30
N ALA A 34 26.34 16.58 15.27
CA ALA A 34 25.03 16.98 15.78
C ALA A 34 24.16 17.60 14.66
N VAL A 35 24.68 18.60 13.95
CA VAL A 35 23.99 19.25 12.82
C VAL A 35 23.71 18.26 11.68
N ARG A 36 24.60 17.29 11.46
CA ARG A 36 24.50 16.32 10.36
C ARG A 36 23.51 15.20 10.64
N PHE A 37 23.51 14.64 11.86
CA PHE A 37 22.85 13.37 12.18
C PHE A 37 21.66 13.47 13.14
N LEU A 38 21.53 14.54 13.94
CA LEU A 38 20.36 14.74 14.80
C LEU A 38 19.10 15.22 14.09
N PRO A 39 19.13 15.94 12.94
CA PRO A 39 17.89 16.37 12.29
C PRO A 39 16.98 15.18 11.95
N ASP A 40 15.71 15.32 12.35
CA ASP A 40 14.63 14.37 12.10
C ASP A 40 13.40 15.11 11.54
N VAL A 41 13.49 15.52 10.28
CA VAL A 41 12.54 16.46 9.66
C VAL A 41 11.93 15.83 8.41
N ALA A 42 10.61 15.63 8.42
CA ALA A 42 9.87 15.19 7.25
C ALA A 42 9.65 16.36 6.28
N VAL A 43 9.59 16.06 4.98
CA VAL A 43 9.03 17.01 4.00
C VAL A 43 7.55 17.20 4.32
N GLN A 44 7.12 18.44 4.45
CA GLN A 44 5.75 18.81 4.84
C GLN A 44 4.96 19.35 3.66
N TYR A 45 3.67 19.01 3.64
CA TYR A 45 2.72 19.47 2.64
C TYR A 45 1.50 20.06 3.35
N SER A 46 1.16 21.30 3.04
CA SER A 46 -0.02 21.98 3.61
C SER A 46 -1.30 21.46 2.99
N ASP A 47 -1.31 21.26 1.67
CA ASP A 47 -2.43 20.67 0.95
C ASP A 47 -2.66 19.21 1.41
N PRO A 48 -3.90 18.83 1.79
CA PRO A 48 -4.18 17.50 2.30
C PRO A 48 -4.01 16.39 1.25
N VAL A 49 -4.25 16.69 -0.02
CA VAL A 49 -4.08 15.74 -1.12
C VAL A 49 -2.59 15.48 -1.35
N GLU A 50 -1.76 16.52 -1.39
CA GLU A 50 -0.30 16.39 -1.47
C GLU A 50 0.30 15.71 -0.23
N HIS A 51 -0.23 16.01 0.97
CA HIS A 51 0.17 15.31 2.20
C HIS A 51 -0.21 13.83 2.17
N PHE A 52 -1.37 13.48 1.62
CA PHE A 52 -1.73 12.08 1.41
C PHE A 52 -0.78 11.39 0.42
N LYS A 53 -0.48 12.02 -0.72
CA LYS A 53 0.41 11.46 -1.75
C LYS A 53 1.86 11.29 -1.27
N TYR A 54 2.40 12.23 -0.51
CA TYR A 54 3.85 12.36 -0.27
C TYR A 54 4.25 12.62 1.20
N GLY A 55 3.29 12.79 2.09
CA GLY A 55 3.53 13.07 3.51
C GLY A 55 4.04 11.85 4.27
N SER A 56 4.96 12.10 5.21
CA SER A 56 5.52 11.07 6.08
C SER A 56 4.50 10.56 7.10
N THR A 57 4.43 9.24 7.27
CA THR A 57 3.74 8.59 8.40
C THR A 57 4.72 8.18 9.51
N GLY A 58 6.02 8.39 9.31
CA GLY A 58 7.09 8.07 10.25
C GLY A 58 7.87 6.78 9.94
N GLY A 59 7.45 6.00 8.94
CA GLY A 59 8.08 4.73 8.58
C GLY A 59 9.52 4.87 8.07
N GLU A 60 9.89 6.04 7.58
CA GLU A 60 11.23 6.33 7.08
C GLU A 60 12.31 6.20 8.16
N ARG A 61 11.96 6.31 9.45
CA ARG A 61 12.90 6.22 10.57
C ARG A 61 13.50 4.83 10.76
N GLU A 62 12.75 3.78 10.47
CA GLU A 62 13.22 2.41 10.69
C GLU A 62 13.31 1.63 9.40
N SER A 63 12.25 1.66 8.60
CA SER A 63 12.16 0.93 7.34
C SER A 63 12.63 1.73 6.12
N GLY A 64 12.83 3.04 6.26
CA GLY A 64 13.17 3.92 5.14
C GLY A 64 14.50 3.61 4.47
N PHE A 65 14.49 3.62 3.14
CA PHE A 65 15.68 3.51 2.30
C PHE A 65 16.36 4.86 2.17
N PRO A 66 17.71 4.96 2.22
CA PRO A 66 18.38 6.18 1.81
C PRO A 66 17.95 6.56 0.39
N TYR A 67 17.51 7.80 0.21
CA TYR A 67 16.90 8.34 -1.01
C TYR A 67 17.75 8.04 -2.24
N TRP A 68 19.06 8.28 -2.16
CA TRP A 68 19.93 8.04 -3.30
C TRP A 68 20.19 6.56 -3.58
N ILE A 69 20.17 5.69 -2.55
CA ILE A 69 20.19 4.24 -2.78
C ILE A 69 18.91 3.86 -3.52
N TRP A 70 17.73 4.30 -3.03
CA TRP A 70 16.44 4.10 -3.72
C TRP A 70 16.51 4.53 -5.19
N GLN A 71 17.02 5.73 -5.49
CA GLN A 71 17.15 6.22 -6.86
C GLN A 71 18.10 5.40 -7.72
N ALA A 72 19.16 4.82 -7.14
CA ALA A 72 20.19 4.07 -7.89
C ALA A 72 19.84 2.59 -8.13
N LEU A 73 19.04 1.97 -7.25
CA LEU A 73 18.78 0.53 -7.33
C LEU A 73 18.10 0.07 -8.63
N PRO A 74 17.15 0.80 -9.23
CA PRO A 74 16.59 0.41 -10.54
C PRO A 74 17.63 0.28 -11.64
N GLN A 75 18.71 1.07 -11.62
CA GLN A 75 19.79 1.01 -12.60
C GLN A 75 20.82 -0.07 -12.24
N VAL A 76 21.17 -0.17 -10.96
CA VAL A 76 22.13 -1.17 -10.48
C VAL A 76 21.58 -2.60 -10.63
N CYS A 77 20.30 -2.79 -10.34
CA CYS A 77 19.59 -4.07 -10.40
C CYS A 77 18.54 -4.08 -11.53
N ALA A 78 18.87 -3.50 -12.68
CA ALA A 78 17.95 -3.40 -13.83
C ALA A 78 17.44 -4.76 -14.34
N ASP A 79 18.23 -5.82 -14.16
CA ASP A 79 17.85 -7.19 -14.52
C ASP A 79 16.65 -7.69 -13.68
N ASP A 80 16.54 -7.25 -12.42
CA ASP A 80 15.45 -7.60 -11.50
C ASP A 80 14.26 -6.64 -11.61
N LEU A 81 14.46 -5.45 -12.19
CA LEU A 81 13.43 -4.40 -12.30
C LEU A 81 13.52 -3.61 -13.62
N PRO A 82 13.26 -4.26 -14.76
CA PRO A 82 13.14 -3.54 -16.03
C PRO A 82 11.99 -2.52 -15.94
N GLY A 83 12.19 -1.33 -16.51
CA GLY A 83 11.25 -0.19 -16.40
C GLY A 83 11.26 0.54 -15.05
N GLY A 84 12.12 0.13 -14.10
CA GLY A 84 12.25 0.76 -12.78
C GLY A 84 10.99 0.67 -11.93
N TYR A 85 10.85 1.56 -10.94
CA TYR A 85 9.71 1.48 -10.01
C TYR A 85 8.34 1.61 -10.67
N ALA A 86 8.24 2.29 -11.82
CA ALA A 86 7.01 2.42 -12.57
C ALA A 86 6.48 1.07 -13.10
N SER A 87 7.35 0.09 -13.38
CA SER A 87 6.92 -1.25 -13.82
C SER A 87 6.18 -2.04 -12.72
N LEU A 88 6.33 -1.64 -11.46
CA LEU A 88 5.58 -2.17 -10.31
C LEU A 88 4.21 -1.51 -10.14
N GLY A 89 3.83 -0.57 -11.01
CA GLY A 89 2.59 0.20 -10.89
C GLY A 89 2.67 1.39 -9.94
N LEU A 90 3.87 1.79 -9.51
CA LEU A 90 4.09 3.07 -8.82
C LEU A 90 3.91 4.23 -9.81
N ILE A 91 3.24 5.29 -9.37
CA ILE A 91 2.78 6.37 -10.25
C ILE A 91 3.66 7.61 -10.06
N TYR A 92 4.22 8.13 -11.14
CA TYR A 92 5.00 9.37 -11.13
C TYR A 92 4.17 10.52 -11.71
N GLU A 93 4.00 11.59 -10.94
CA GLU A 93 3.45 12.85 -11.45
C GLU A 93 4.54 13.65 -12.18
N PRO A 94 4.20 14.47 -13.20
CA PRO A 94 5.17 15.29 -13.90
C PRO A 94 5.99 16.17 -12.95
N GLY A 95 7.32 16.13 -13.11
CA GLY A 95 8.26 16.92 -12.29
C GLY A 95 8.55 16.37 -10.89
N ARG A 96 8.05 15.18 -10.53
CA ARG A 96 8.35 14.51 -9.27
C ARG A 96 9.42 13.43 -9.44
N ASP A 97 10.35 13.37 -8.49
CA ASP A 97 11.44 12.38 -8.38
C ASP A 97 11.02 11.11 -7.60
N LEU A 98 9.93 11.20 -6.85
CA LEU A 98 9.33 10.12 -6.08
C LEU A 98 7.92 9.82 -6.58
N PRO A 99 7.52 8.53 -6.60
CA PRO A 99 6.18 8.18 -6.97
C PRO A 99 5.18 8.58 -5.87
N VAL A 100 3.93 8.78 -6.27
CA VAL A 100 2.79 8.89 -5.36
C VAL A 100 2.80 7.66 -4.44
N GLY A 101 2.65 7.88 -3.14
CA GLY A 101 2.78 6.82 -2.15
C GLY A 101 4.14 6.75 -1.49
N VAL A 102 5.10 7.63 -1.81
CA VAL A 102 6.44 7.63 -1.20
C VAL A 102 6.76 8.96 -0.56
N SER A 103 7.04 8.93 0.74
CA SER A 103 7.40 10.11 1.51
C SER A 103 8.91 10.25 1.69
N LYS A 104 9.37 11.45 2.06
CA LYS A 104 10.79 11.79 2.24
C LYS A 104 11.02 12.46 3.61
N ARG A 105 12.05 12.00 4.33
CA ARG A 105 12.42 12.49 5.66
C ARG A 105 13.93 12.58 5.82
N ARG A 106 14.43 13.70 6.34
CA ARG A 106 15.80 13.82 6.81
C ARG A 106 15.92 13.10 8.14
N ASN A 107 16.72 12.03 8.21
CA ASN A 107 16.93 11.25 9.43
C ASN A 107 18.28 10.52 9.37
N LEU A 108 19.00 10.45 10.50
CA LEU A 108 20.33 9.83 10.60
C LEU A 108 21.31 10.34 9.55
N GLY A 109 21.20 11.64 9.24
CA GLY A 109 22.02 12.25 8.21
C GLY A 109 21.79 11.72 6.80
N LEU A 110 20.65 11.14 6.49
CA LEU A 110 20.30 10.85 5.10
C LEU A 110 18.89 11.35 4.85
N ASP A 111 18.62 11.71 3.61
CA ASP A 111 17.23 11.74 3.17
C ASP A 111 16.83 10.29 3.01
N ARG A 112 15.74 9.89 3.67
CA ARG A 112 15.21 8.54 3.66
C ARG A 112 13.80 8.57 3.11
N VAL A 113 13.45 7.54 2.36
CA VAL A 113 12.15 7.40 1.71
C VAL A 113 11.51 6.08 2.07
N PHE A 114 10.19 6.09 2.17
CA PHE A 114 9.42 4.87 2.36
C PHE A 114 7.99 5.03 1.87
N LEU A 115 7.29 3.90 1.74
CA LEU A 115 5.88 3.89 1.37
C LEU A 115 5.03 4.59 2.43
N ASN A 116 3.98 5.27 2.01
CA ASN A 116 2.90 5.81 2.84
C ASN A 116 1.54 5.26 2.36
N CYS A 117 0.43 5.77 2.91
CA CYS A 117 -0.91 5.27 2.63
C CYS A 117 -1.30 5.32 1.14
N ALA A 118 -0.83 6.32 0.39
CA ALA A 118 -1.22 6.52 -1.00
C ALA A 118 -0.70 5.44 -1.95
N ALA A 119 0.35 4.70 -1.57
CA ALA A 119 0.87 3.58 -2.38
C ALA A 119 -0.17 2.48 -2.59
N CYS A 120 -1.03 2.24 -1.60
CA CYS A 120 -2.07 1.21 -1.64
C CYS A 120 -3.45 1.78 -1.99
N HIS A 121 -3.62 3.09 -1.91
CA HIS A 121 -4.91 3.78 -2.01
C HIS A 121 -4.93 4.91 -3.05
N THR A 122 -4.15 4.75 -4.12
CA THR A 122 -4.18 5.63 -5.29
C THR A 122 -3.95 4.81 -6.54
N SER A 123 -4.70 5.07 -7.60
CA SER A 123 -4.39 4.52 -8.92
C SER A 123 -4.76 5.46 -10.05
N THR A 124 -4.64 4.97 -11.28
CA THR A 124 -4.97 5.70 -12.49
C THR A 124 -6.17 5.09 -13.21
N VAL A 125 -6.85 5.92 -13.99
CA VAL A 125 -7.85 5.50 -14.98
C VAL A 125 -7.54 6.16 -16.32
N ARG A 126 -7.59 5.38 -17.40
CA ARG A 126 -7.50 5.85 -18.78
C ARG A 126 -8.79 5.54 -19.52
N ASP A 127 -9.24 6.50 -20.31
CA ASP A 127 -10.47 6.32 -21.12
C ASP A 127 -10.18 5.53 -22.41
N ALA A 128 -8.90 5.42 -22.80
CA ALA A 128 -8.44 4.68 -23.97
C ALA A 128 -6.99 4.18 -23.78
N VAL A 129 -6.57 3.21 -24.60
CA VAL A 129 -5.23 2.58 -24.53
C VAL A 129 -4.07 3.59 -24.64
N ASN A 130 -4.26 4.69 -25.37
CA ASN A 130 -3.25 5.75 -25.53
C ASN A 130 -3.68 7.06 -24.84
N GLY A 131 -4.69 7.01 -23.96
CA GLY A 131 -5.17 8.19 -23.25
C GLY A 131 -4.27 8.58 -22.08
N GLU A 132 -4.37 9.84 -21.66
CA GLU A 132 -3.69 10.33 -20.44
C GLU A 132 -4.30 9.69 -19.18
N PRO A 133 -3.48 9.17 -18.26
CA PRO A 133 -3.96 8.61 -17.01
C PRO A 133 -4.47 9.68 -16.05
N ARG A 134 -5.70 9.51 -15.58
CA ARG A 134 -6.30 10.32 -14.51
C ARG A 134 -5.97 9.70 -13.16
N LEU A 135 -5.17 10.38 -12.34
CA LEU A 135 -4.84 9.97 -10.98
C LEU A 135 -6.06 10.15 -10.07
N ILE A 136 -6.46 9.10 -9.36
CA ILE A 136 -7.56 9.15 -8.38
C ILE A 136 -7.05 8.74 -7.00
N VAL A 137 -7.14 9.65 -6.03
CA VAL A 137 -6.79 9.38 -4.62
C VAL A 137 -7.96 8.73 -3.87
N GLY A 138 -7.66 7.80 -2.99
CA GLY A 138 -8.62 7.04 -2.19
C GLY A 138 -9.22 5.80 -2.88
N MET A 139 -8.94 5.58 -4.16
CA MET A 139 -9.28 4.34 -4.87
C MET A 139 -8.31 3.21 -4.52
N PRO A 140 -8.69 1.92 -4.64
CA PRO A 140 -7.74 0.81 -4.59
C PRO A 140 -6.57 1.00 -5.56
N ALA A 141 -5.33 0.79 -5.12
CA ALA A 141 -4.17 0.82 -6.01
C ALA A 141 -4.08 -0.47 -6.86
N HIS A 142 -5.04 -0.69 -7.76
CA HIS A 142 -5.19 -1.96 -8.49
C HIS A 142 -4.03 -2.29 -9.46
N ARG A 143 -3.14 -1.31 -9.72
CA ARG A 143 -1.91 -1.47 -10.50
C ARG A 143 -0.67 -1.79 -9.67
N PHE A 144 -0.65 -1.49 -8.37
CA PHE A 144 0.56 -1.63 -7.56
C PHE A 144 0.80 -3.10 -7.19
N ASP A 145 1.93 -3.66 -7.61
CA ASP A 145 2.37 -5.02 -7.28
C ASP A 145 3.36 -4.98 -6.11
N ILE A 146 2.80 -4.96 -4.89
CA ILE A 146 3.60 -4.91 -3.66
C ILE A 146 4.45 -6.16 -3.44
N ARG A 147 4.02 -7.33 -3.95
CA ARG A 147 4.80 -8.56 -3.87
C ARG A 147 6.04 -8.45 -4.75
N ALA A 148 5.88 -7.99 -6.00
CA ALA A 148 7.02 -7.76 -6.89
C ALA A 148 7.96 -6.69 -6.34
N PHE A 149 7.42 -5.66 -5.69
CA PHE A 149 8.22 -4.67 -4.95
C PHE A 149 9.08 -5.32 -3.86
N GLU A 150 8.51 -6.16 -3.00
CA GLU A 150 9.26 -6.87 -1.95
C GLU A 150 10.33 -7.81 -2.55
N ILE A 151 9.95 -8.60 -3.56
CA ILE A 151 10.84 -9.55 -4.25
C ILE A 151 12.02 -8.83 -4.89
N PHE A 152 11.79 -7.67 -5.52
CA PHE A 152 12.86 -6.87 -6.11
C PHE A 152 13.94 -6.53 -5.08
N PHE A 153 13.57 -5.97 -3.92
CA PHE A 153 14.56 -5.62 -2.90
C PHE A 153 15.28 -6.85 -2.35
N PHE A 154 14.58 -7.97 -2.16
CA PHE A 154 15.21 -9.22 -1.71
C PHE A 154 16.17 -9.81 -2.73
N ASN A 155 15.84 -9.78 -4.02
CA ASN A 155 16.69 -10.29 -5.09
C ASN A 155 17.89 -9.39 -5.34
N CYS A 156 17.65 -8.09 -5.45
CA CYS A 156 18.71 -7.10 -5.60
C CYS A 156 19.71 -7.21 -4.44
N ALA A 157 19.25 -7.26 -3.18
CA ALA A 157 20.13 -7.41 -2.01
C ALA A 157 20.91 -8.72 -1.96
N ALA A 158 20.35 -9.82 -2.47
CA ALA A 158 21.06 -11.10 -2.59
C ALA A 158 22.07 -11.11 -3.74
N GLY A 159 21.83 -10.28 -4.77
CA GLY A 159 22.66 -10.19 -5.96
C GLY A 159 24.09 -9.68 -5.70
N PRO A 160 25.02 -9.95 -6.63
CA PRO A 160 26.41 -9.51 -6.54
C PRO A 160 26.56 -7.99 -6.75
N LYS A 161 25.57 -7.34 -7.37
CA LYS A 161 25.59 -5.89 -7.65
C LYS A 161 25.18 -5.03 -6.45
N PHE A 162 24.61 -5.59 -5.39
CA PHE A 162 24.27 -4.83 -4.18
C PHE A 162 25.49 -4.64 -3.28
N THR A 163 26.46 -3.89 -3.77
CA THR A 163 27.68 -3.55 -3.04
C THR A 163 28.04 -2.09 -3.29
N ARG A 164 28.91 -1.55 -2.44
CA ARG A 164 29.37 -0.16 -2.56
C ARG A 164 30.08 0.11 -3.89
N GLU A 165 30.72 -0.88 -4.48
CA GLU A 165 31.47 -0.78 -5.74
C GLU A 165 30.55 -0.48 -6.94
N PHE A 166 29.28 -0.90 -6.87
CA PHE A 166 28.29 -0.63 -7.92
C PHE A 166 27.34 0.51 -7.55
N ILE A 167 26.89 0.56 -6.29
CA ILE A 167 25.87 1.52 -5.85
C ILE A 167 26.47 2.92 -5.65
N VAL A 168 27.65 3.07 -5.03
CA VAL A 168 28.21 4.41 -4.75
C VAL A 168 28.52 5.19 -6.02
N PRO A 169 29.13 4.60 -7.08
CA PRO A 169 29.33 5.32 -8.33
C PRO A 169 28.04 5.78 -8.98
N GLU A 170 26.98 4.97 -8.92
CA GLU A 170 25.68 5.34 -9.49
C GLU A 170 25.01 6.47 -8.68
N ILE A 171 25.10 6.41 -7.35
CA ILE A 171 24.66 7.53 -6.49
C ILE A 171 25.43 8.80 -6.83
N ASP A 172 26.75 8.72 -6.98
CA ASP A 172 27.60 9.87 -7.29
C ASP A 172 27.23 10.52 -8.63
N ARG A 173 26.92 9.69 -9.63
CA ARG A 173 26.43 10.13 -10.93
C ARG A 173 25.07 10.83 -10.81
N LEU A 174 24.12 10.23 -10.09
CA LEU A 174 22.76 10.76 -9.93
C LEU A 174 22.70 12.02 -9.06
N ALA A 175 23.52 12.10 -8.02
CA ALA A 175 23.56 13.23 -7.08
C ALA A 175 24.35 14.44 -7.62
N GLY A 176 25.05 14.31 -8.74
CA GLY A 176 25.92 15.37 -9.28
C GLY A 176 27.22 15.56 -8.50
N GLY A 177 27.71 14.49 -7.86
CA GLY A 177 28.94 14.46 -7.08
C GLY A 177 28.71 14.40 -5.57
N LEU A 178 29.31 13.40 -4.92
CA LEU A 178 29.32 13.21 -3.48
C LEU A 178 30.53 13.89 -2.84
N ASN A 179 30.34 14.43 -1.64
CA ASN A 179 31.47 14.82 -0.80
C ASN A 179 32.23 13.57 -0.30
N PRO A 180 33.50 13.70 0.13
CA PRO A 180 34.32 12.56 0.55
C PRO A 180 33.73 11.76 1.71
N LEU A 181 33.06 12.42 2.67
CA LEU A 181 32.45 11.73 3.81
C LEU A 181 31.30 10.81 3.34
N ASP A 182 30.42 11.33 2.48
CA ASP A 182 29.29 10.55 1.97
C ASP A 182 29.77 9.42 1.06
N ARG A 183 30.74 9.70 0.18
CA ARG A 183 31.31 8.74 -0.78
C ARG A 183 32.03 7.58 -0.10
N TYR A 184 32.89 7.87 0.88
CA TYR A 184 33.79 6.87 1.45
C TYR A 184 33.32 6.29 2.78
N VAL A 185 32.36 6.92 3.47
CA VAL A 185 31.88 6.45 4.78
C VAL A 185 30.37 6.26 4.79
N VAL A 186 29.57 7.30 4.57
CA VAL A 186 28.12 7.24 4.85
C VAL A 186 27.41 6.24 3.94
N TYR A 187 27.56 6.33 2.61
CA TYR A 187 26.91 5.37 1.71
C TYR A 187 27.47 3.95 1.81
N PRO A 188 28.80 3.73 1.87
CA PRO A 188 29.33 2.39 2.09
C PRO A 188 28.75 1.69 3.34
N VAL A 189 28.65 2.41 4.46
CA VAL A 189 28.06 1.87 5.70
C VAL A 189 26.55 1.66 5.54
N ALA A 190 25.84 2.61 4.96
CA ALA A 190 24.39 2.49 4.73
C ALA A 190 24.03 1.30 3.84
N ILE A 191 24.80 1.07 2.76
CA ILE A 191 24.64 -0.06 1.85
C ILE A 191 24.88 -1.39 2.59
N ALA A 192 25.95 -1.47 3.40
CA ALA A 192 26.25 -2.69 4.17
C ALA A 192 25.12 -3.03 5.15
N LEU A 193 24.67 -2.04 5.95
CA LEU A 193 23.58 -2.22 6.91
C LEU A 193 22.25 -2.56 6.22
N MET A 194 21.96 -1.91 5.10
CA MET A 194 20.75 -2.19 4.32
C MET A 194 20.78 -3.60 3.74
N ARG A 195 21.93 -4.06 3.21
CA ARG A 195 22.09 -5.43 2.69
C ARG A 195 21.79 -6.46 3.78
N GLU A 196 22.41 -6.32 4.95
CA GLU A 196 22.20 -7.24 6.07
C GLU A 196 20.73 -7.28 6.52
N ARG A 197 20.09 -6.12 6.66
CA ARG A 197 18.67 -6.04 7.04
C ARG A 197 17.76 -6.68 6.00
N LEU A 198 17.99 -6.42 4.71
CA LEU A 198 17.19 -7.02 3.63
C LEU A 198 17.36 -8.53 3.56
N LEU A 199 18.57 -9.05 3.73
CA LEU A 199 18.82 -10.50 3.76
C LEU A 199 18.18 -11.18 4.98
N MET A 200 18.21 -10.53 6.14
CA MET A 200 17.51 -11.02 7.33
C MET A 200 15.99 -11.05 7.12
N LEU A 201 15.42 -9.98 6.54
CA LEU A 201 14.00 -9.94 6.20
C LEU A 201 13.63 -11.00 5.16
N ARG A 202 14.45 -11.19 4.13
CA ARG A 202 14.24 -12.24 3.11
C ARG A 202 14.08 -13.61 3.75
N GLY A 203 14.92 -13.96 4.72
CA GLY A 203 14.80 -15.24 5.44
C GLY A 203 13.51 -15.37 6.25
N ARG A 204 13.00 -14.27 6.83
CA ARG A 204 11.72 -14.28 7.57
C ARG A 204 10.50 -14.34 6.66
N PHE A 205 10.64 -13.87 5.42
CA PHE A 205 9.59 -13.83 4.40
C PHE A 205 9.72 -14.95 3.35
N GLU A 206 10.52 -15.98 3.61
CA GLU A 206 10.74 -17.09 2.66
C GLU A 206 9.42 -17.75 2.20
N PHE A 207 8.44 -17.85 3.11
CA PHE A 207 7.11 -18.40 2.81
C PHE A 207 6.35 -17.65 1.69
N VAL A 208 6.66 -16.37 1.42
CA VAL A 208 6.01 -15.59 0.35
C VAL A 208 6.37 -16.14 -1.04
N PHE A 209 7.54 -16.77 -1.17
CA PHE A 209 7.95 -17.42 -2.41
C PHE A 209 7.16 -18.71 -2.68
N ASP A 210 6.59 -19.33 -1.65
CA ASP A 210 5.74 -20.54 -1.77
C ASP A 210 4.26 -20.21 -2.04
N GLN A 211 3.86 -18.96 -1.86
CA GLN A 211 2.48 -18.54 -2.10
C GLN A 211 2.20 -18.38 -3.60
N PRO A 212 0.95 -18.60 -4.04
CA PRO A 212 0.51 -18.16 -5.35
C PRO A 212 0.82 -16.67 -5.55
N GLU A 213 1.09 -16.30 -6.79
CA GLU A 213 1.33 -14.90 -7.13
C GLU A 213 0.10 -14.03 -6.78
N TRP A 214 0.31 -13.00 -5.96
CA TRP A 214 -0.78 -12.10 -5.55
C TRP A 214 -1.25 -11.26 -6.73
N GLY A 215 -0.28 -10.67 -7.45
CA GLY A 215 -0.50 -9.75 -8.56
C GLY A 215 -0.83 -8.32 -8.16
N PRO A 216 -0.94 -7.42 -9.17
CA PRO A 216 -1.31 -6.03 -8.96
C PRO A 216 -2.61 -5.85 -8.17
N GLY A 217 -2.60 -4.88 -7.26
CA GLY A 217 -3.77 -4.48 -6.47
C GLY A 217 -4.03 -5.31 -5.22
N ARG A 218 -3.16 -6.28 -4.90
CA ARG A 218 -3.37 -7.25 -3.83
C ARG A 218 -2.24 -7.22 -2.82
N VAL A 219 -2.58 -7.53 -1.58
CA VAL A 219 -1.63 -7.67 -0.47
C VAL A 219 -1.99 -8.84 0.41
N ASP A 220 -0.99 -9.59 0.85
CA ASP A 220 -1.16 -10.50 1.99
C ASP A 220 -1.32 -9.68 3.27
N THR A 221 -2.55 -9.62 3.77
CA THR A 221 -2.89 -8.66 4.82
C THR A 221 -2.35 -9.04 6.19
N PHE A 222 -2.07 -10.33 6.44
CA PHE A 222 -1.89 -10.82 7.80
C PHE A 222 -0.55 -11.50 8.03
N ASN A 223 0.05 -12.10 7.01
CA ASN A 223 1.28 -12.86 7.24
C ASN A 223 2.47 -11.96 7.57
N SER A 224 2.52 -10.72 7.09
CA SER A 224 3.51 -9.72 7.54
C SER A 224 3.39 -9.40 9.04
N ALA A 225 2.15 -9.37 9.57
CA ALA A 225 1.93 -9.22 11.00
C ALA A 225 2.32 -10.49 11.78
N LYS A 226 2.04 -11.69 11.26
CA LYS A 226 2.51 -12.95 11.86
C LYS A 226 4.04 -13.02 11.93
N VAL A 227 4.73 -12.55 10.89
CA VAL A 227 6.18 -12.39 10.90
C VAL A 227 6.57 -11.45 12.04
N LEU A 228 5.97 -10.26 12.16
CA LEU A 228 6.27 -9.31 13.25
C LEU A 228 6.16 -9.95 14.65
N PHE A 229 5.17 -10.82 14.86
CA PHE A 229 4.97 -11.55 16.12
C PHE A 229 5.77 -12.86 16.24
N ASN A 230 6.72 -13.12 15.35
CA ASN A 230 7.57 -14.32 15.35
C ASN A 230 6.79 -15.65 15.30
N PHE A 231 5.67 -15.68 14.57
CA PHE A 231 4.96 -16.94 14.32
C PHE A 231 5.88 -17.91 13.55
N PRO A 232 5.82 -19.21 13.83
CA PRO A 232 6.61 -20.22 13.11
C PRO A 232 6.00 -20.47 11.72
N MET A 233 6.21 -19.54 10.78
CA MET A 233 5.52 -19.50 9.49
C MET A 233 5.52 -20.84 8.75
N MET A 234 6.65 -21.57 8.73
CA MET A 234 6.77 -22.86 8.04
C MET A 234 5.99 -24.00 8.70
N GLN A 235 5.57 -23.84 9.95
CA GLN A 235 4.77 -24.81 10.70
C GLN A 235 3.27 -24.47 10.69
N LEU A 236 2.90 -23.29 10.17
CA LEU A 236 1.50 -22.90 10.08
C LEU A 236 0.76 -23.76 9.05
N PRO A 237 -0.52 -24.09 9.30
CA PRO A 237 -1.35 -24.75 8.31
C PRO A 237 -1.34 -23.99 6.98
N PRO A 238 -1.30 -24.68 5.80
CA PRO A 238 -1.20 -24.02 4.50
C PRO A 238 -2.28 -22.95 4.27
N GLN A 239 -3.52 -23.21 4.69
CA GLN A 239 -4.62 -22.25 4.55
C GLN A 239 -4.42 -20.96 5.35
N GLU A 240 -3.67 -21.00 6.46
CA GLU A 240 -3.39 -19.80 7.25
C GLU A 240 -2.33 -18.91 6.59
N ARG A 241 -1.56 -19.46 5.65
CA ARG A 241 -0.55 -18.74 4.87
C ARG A 241 -1.13 -18.11 3.61
N LEU A 242 -2.44 -18.10 3.39
CA LEU A 242 -3.06 -17.50 2.21
C LEU A 242 -3.89 -16.27 2.61
N GLY A 243 -3.29 -15.07 2.54
CA GLY A 243 -3.93 -13.83 3.01
C GLY A 243 -4.18 -12.77 1.94
N ALA A 244 -3.92 -13.09 0.67
CA ALA A 244 -3.94 -12.10 -0.43
C ALA A 244 -5.35 -11.57 -0.71
N SER A 245 -5.52 -10.26 -0.61
CA SER A 245 -6.80 -9.57 -0.81
C SER A 245 -6.58 -8.23 -1.52
N ASP A 246 -7.60 -7.73 -2.21
CA ASP A 246 -7.52 -6.44 -2.91
C ASP A 246 -7.43 -5.28 -1.89
N PHE A 247 -6.72 -4.22 -2.27
CA PHE A 247 -6.72 -2.99 -1.48
C PHE A 247 -8.16 -2.42 -1.42
N PRO A 248 -8.66 -2.00 -0.25
CA PRO A 248 -9.99 -1.39 -0.17
C PRO A 248 -9.95 0.09 -0.61
N SER A 249 -11.10 0.63 -1.01
CA SER A 249 -11.28 2.08 -1.11
C SER A 249 -11.37 2.70 0.29
N ILE A 250 -11.01 3.98 0.41
CA ILE A 250 -10.95 4.70 1.69
C ILE A 250 -11.76 5.99 1.72
N TRP A 251 -12.71 6.15 0.79
CA TRP A 251 -13.64 7.27 0.77
C TRP A 251 -14.69 7.21 1.89
N ASN A 252 -15.29 8.37 2.17
CA ASN A 252 -16.45 8.56 3.04
C ASN A 252 -16.31 7.91 4.43
N GLN A 253 -15.16 8.05 5.10
CA GLN A 253 -14.93 7.33 6.36
C GLN A 253 -15.90 7.75 7.48
N ARG A 254 -16.39 9.00 7.49
CA ARG A 254 -17.39 9.46 8.46
C ARG A 254 -18.66 8.62 8.41
N LYS A 255 -19.15 8.32 7.20
CA LYS A 255 -20.36 7.52 6.98
C LYS A 255 -20.20 6.06 7.43
N ARG A 256 -18.95 5.59 7.63
CA ARG A 256 -18.65 4.24 8.10
C ARG A 256 -18.55 4.12 9.63
N MET A 257 -18.61 5.25 10.33
CA MET A 257 -18.51 5.27 11.80
C MET A 257 -19.81 4.88 12.50
N THR A 258 -20.93 4.83 11.79
CA THR A 258 -22.25 4.54 12.37
C THR A 258 -23.11 3.74 11.40
N ARG A 259 -23.70 2.66 11.90
CA ARG A 259 -24.72 1.84 11.25
C ARG A 259 -26.11 2.32 11.67
N ASP A 260 -27.13 1.77 11.04
CA ASP A 260 -28.54 2.05 11.36
C ASP A 260 -28.94 1.67 12.79
N ASP A 261 -28.28 0.64 13.35
CA ASP A 261 -28.50 0.20 14.73
C ASP A 261 -27.77 1.07 15.78
N GLY A 262 -27.09 2.14 15.36
CA GLY A 262 -26.29 3.01 16.21
C GLY A 262 -24.90 2.44 16.56
N GLY A 263 -24.58 1.21 16.14
CA GLY A 263 -23.27 0.61 16.26
C GLY A 263 -22.27 1.14 15.24
N ARG A 264 -20.99 0.78 15.37
CA ARG A 264 -19.97 1.05 14.34
C ARG A 264 -19.97 -0.06 13.29
N MET A 265 -19.64 0.27 12.04
CA MET A 265 -19.45 -0.76 11.01
C MET A 265 -18.30 -1.70 11.36
N GLU A 266 -18.42 -2.95 10.94
CA GLU A 266 -17.36 -3.94 10.93
C GLU A 266 -16.51 -3.70 9.66
N LEU A 267 -15.26 -3.29 9.88
CA LEU A 267 -14.32 -2.80 8.87
C LEU A 267 -13.25 -3.85 8.53
N HIS A 268 -12.48 -3.57 7.47
CA HIS A 268 -11.74 -4.55 6.69
C HIS A 268 -12.68 -5.55 6.00
N TRP A 269 -12.17 -6.28 5.01
CA TRP A 269 -12.99 -7.25 4.27
C TRP A 269 -13.67 -8.26 5.20
N ASP A 270 -12.97 -8.72 6.24
CA ASP A 270 -13.41 -9.71 7.21
C ASP A 270 -14.13 -9.11 8.43
N GLY A 271 -14.35 -7.79 8.49
CA GLY A 271 -15.06 -7.17 9.63
C GLY A 271 -14.31 -7.27 10.97
N ASN A 272 -12.99 -7.47 10.93
CA ASN A 272 -12.20 -7.81 12.11
C ASN A 272 -11.93 -6.62 13.05
N ASN A 273 -12.30 -5.40 12.68
CA ASN A 273 -12.15 -4.21 13.52
C ASN A 273 -13.34 -3.27 13.31
N SER A 274 -13.76 -2.52 14.32
CA SER A 274 -14.88 -1.57 14.21
C SER A 274 -14.50 -0.10 14.42
N HIS A 275 -13.21 0.19 14.56
CA HIS A 275 -12.69 1.54 14.83
C HIS A 275 -11.74 1.96 13.71
N THR A 276 -12.16 2.94 12.93
CA THR A 276 -11.39 3.50 11.81
C THR A 276 -10.01 3.97 12.25
N GLU A 277 -9.91 4.59 13.42
CA GLU A 277 -8.67 5.14 13.97
C GLU A 277 -7.68 4.04 14.38
N GLU A 278 -8.19 2.91 14.90
CA GLU A 278 -7.38 1.74 15.24
C GLU A 278 -6.93 1.01 13.97
N ARG A 279 -7.86 0.83 13.02
CA ARG A 279 -7.63 0.25 11.70
C ARG A 279 -6.53 0.99 10.93
N ASN A 280 -6.58 2.32 10.90
CA ASN A 280 -5.61 3.15 10.19
C ASN A 280 -4.20 3.02 10.79
N LYS A 281 -4.07 2.98 12.12
CA LYS A 281 -2.79 2.73 12.81
C LYS A 281 -2.27 1.32 12.53
N SER A 282 -3.17 0.34 12.39
CA SER A 282 -2.77 -1.01 11.97
C SER A 282 -2.25 -1.02 10.54
N ALA A 283 -2.92 -0.32 9.61
CA ALA A 283 -2.48 -0.18 8.22
C ALA A 283 -1.13 0.55 8.12
N ALA A 284 -0.85 1.50 9.01
CA ALA A 284 0.41 2.22 9.05
C ALA A 284 1.64 1.31 9.33
N PHE A 285 1.47 0.13 9.95
CA PHE A 285 2.56 -0.85 10.06
C PHE A 285 3.00 -1.37 8.69
N GLY A 286 2.06 -1.55 7.76
CA GLY A 286 2.37 -1.90 6.37
C GLY A 286 3.19 -0.81 5.66
N THR A 287 3.08 0.44 6.12
CA THR A 287 3.92 1.57 5.69
C THR A 287 5.19 1.73 6.55
N GLY A 288 5.63 0.67 7.22
CA GLY A 288 6.91 0.62 7.93
C GLY A 288 6.95 1.37 9.27
N THR A 289 5.82 1.87 9.76
CA THR A 289 5.75 2.51 11.08
C THR A 289 5.72 1.48 12.19
N THR A 290 6.17 1.88 13.37
CA THR A 290 6.08 1.12 14.63
C THR A 290 5.62 2.06 15.74
N PRO A 291 5.23 1.56 16.94
CA PRO A 291 4.77 2.42 18.01
C PRO A 291 5.70 3.58 18.38
N PRO A 292 7.04 3.43 18.37
CA PRO A 292 7.94 4.54 18.63
C PRO A 292 8.10 5.54 17.47
N THR A 293 7.76 5.17 16.23
CA THR A 293 8.10 5.97 15.03
C THR A 293 6.90 6.61 14.35
N ILE A 294 5.70 6.12 14.65
CA ILE A 294 4.45 6.58 14.05
C ILE A 294 4.24 8.08 14.29
N ASP A 295 3.92 8.80 13.22
CA ASP A 295 3.58 10.23 13.28
C ASP A 295 2.06 10.39 13.41
N LEU A 296 1.58 10.39 14.66
CA LEU A 296 0.14 10.47 14.96
C LEU A 296 -0.51 11.77 14.46
N ALA A 297 0.24 12.88 14.42
CA ALA A 297 -0.28 14.15 13.91
C ALA A 297 -0.44 14.11 12.39
N ALA A 298 0.55 13.59 11.68
CA ALA A 298 0.49 13.43 10.23
C ALA A 298 -0.60 12.43 9.81
N ILE A 299 -0.77 11.33 10.55
CA ILE A 299 -1.86 10.37 10.32
C ILE A 299 -3.20 11.01 10.62
N GLY A 300 -3.35 11.70 11.75
CA GLY A 300 -4.60 12.40 12.11
C GLY A 300 -5.07 13.36 11.02
N ARG A 301 -4.15 14.10 10.39
CA ARG A 301 -4.48 14.96 9.22
C ARG A 301 -5.08 14.17 8.05
N VAL A 302 -4.54 12.99 7.76
CA VAL A 302 -5.07 12.11 6.71
C VAL A 302 -6.43 11.54 7.15
N GLU A 303 -6.57 11.13 8.41
CA GLU A 303 -7.83 10.63 8.97
C GLU A 303 -8.94 11.67 8.81
N ASP A 304 -8.68 12.92 9.23
CA ASP A 304 -9.61 14.04 9.14
C ASP A 304 -10.05 14.35 7.72
N TRP A 305 -9.12 14.33 6.76
CA TRP A 305 -9.44 14.53 5.35
C TRP A 305 -10.29 13.40 4.76
N LEU A 306 -9.98 12.14 5.11
CA LEU A 306 -10.72 10.96 4.63
C LEU A 306 -12.13 10.83 5.21
N LEU A 307 -12.46 11.57 6.28
CA LEU A 307 -13.82 11.57 6.84
C LEU A 307 -14.85 11.91 5.77
N ASP A 308 -14.55 12.93 4.96
CA ASP A 308 -15.50 13.52 4.00
C ASP A 308 -15.01 13.48 2.54
N LEU A 309 -13.87 12.84 2.27
CA LEU A 309 -13.41 12.61 0.90
C LEU A 309 -14.40 11.68 0.16
N ALA A 310 -15.10 12.22 -0.83
CA ALA A 310 -16.00 11.47 -1.70
C ALA A 310 -15.25 10.90 -2.93
N PRO A 311 -15.68 9.76 -3.49
CA PRO A 311 -15.21 9.30 -4.79
C PRO A 311 -15.60 10.29 -5.90
N PRO A 312 -14.85 10.34 -7.01
CA PRO A 312 -15.30 11.06 -8.20
C PRO A 312 -16.55 10.40 -8.79
N PRO A 313 -17.49 11.18 -9.34
CA PRO A 313 -18.66 10.63 -10.02
C PRO A 313 -18.26 9.84 -11.27
N TYR A 314 -19.13 8.92 -11.69
CA TYR A 314 -18.97 8.19 -12.94
C TYR A 314 -18.92 9.17 -14.13
N PRO A 315 -17.83 9.21 -14.91
CA PRO A 315 -17.60 10.27 -15.89
C PRO A 315 -18.17 9.95 -17.29
N TYR A 316 -18.74 8.76 -17.49
CA TYR A 316 -19.25 8.32 -18.79
C TYR A 316 -20.77 8.46 -18.88
N PRO A 317 -21.37 8.43 -20.09
CA PRO A 317 -22.81 8.53 -20.26
C PRO A 317 -23.58 7.45 -19.48
N ILE A 318 -24.72 7.86 -18.91
CA ILE A 318 -25.68 6.98 -18.22
C ILE A 318 -27.01 7.05 -18.97
N ASP A 319 -27.55 5.90 -19.35
CA ASP A 319 -28.93 5.77 -19.80
C ASP A 319 -29.86 5.86 -18.58
N HIS A 320 -30.42 7.05 -18.37
CA HIS A 320 -31.29 7.31 -17.23
C HIS A 320 -32.60 6.51 -17.25
N ALA A 321 -33.12 6.14 -18.42
CA ALA A 321 -34.34 5.34 -18.50
C ALA A 321 -34.07 3.90 -18.07
N LEU A 322 -32.94 3.34 -18.52
CA LEU A 322 -32.49 2.02 -18.11
C LEU A 322 -32.08 1.99 -16.63
N ALA A 323 -31.38 3.02 -16.14
CA ALA A 323 -31.06 3.17 -14.72
C ALA A 323 -32.31 3.26 -13.83
N ALA A 324 -33.37 3.95 -14.29
CA ALA A 324 -34.65 4.01 -13.57
C ALA A 324 -35.32 2.63 -13.47
N ARG A 325 -35.18 1.78 -14.48
CA ARG A 325 -35.63 0.37 -14.44
C ARG A 325 -34.79 -0.47 -13.46
N GLY A 326 -33.50 -0.18 -13.33
CA GLY A 326 -32.60 -0.86 -12.40
C GLY A 326 -32.78 -0.49 -10.93
N ALA A 327 -33.25 0.72 -10.63
CA ALA A 327 -33.44 1.21 -9.27
C ALA A 327 -34.30 0.31 -8.35
N PRO A 328 -35.49 -0.16 -8.75
CA PRO A 328 -36.27 -1.09 -7.92
C PRO A 328 -35.58 -2.44 -7.72
N LEU A 329 -34.84 -2.94 -8.72
CA LEU A 329 -34.04 -4.16 -8.58
C LEU A 329 -32.95 -3.98 -7.53
N TYR A 330 -32.23 -2.85 -7.55
CA TYR A 330 -31.25 -2.54 -6.52
C TYR A 330 -31.86 -2.50 -5.12
N THR A 331 -33.02 -1.86 -4.98
CA THR A 331 -33.74 -1.79 -3.70
C THR A 331 -34.11 -3.18 -3.18
N GLN A 332 -34.56 -4.07 -4.07
CA GLN A 332 -34.97 -5.42 -3.71
C GLN A 332 -33.79 -6.33 -3.34
N TYR A 333 -32.72 -6.33 -4.15
CA TYR A 333 -31.66 -7.34 -4.06
C TYR A 333 -30.41 -6.85 -3.33
N CYS A 334 -30.11 -5.56 -3.35
CA CYS A 334 -28.80 -5.05 -2.94
C CYS A 334 -28.85 -4.18 -1.69
N ALA A 335 -29.87 -3.31 -1.59
CA ALA A 335 -29.85 -2.20 -0.65
C ALA A 335 -29.76 -2.63 0.83
N GLY A 336 -30.36 -3.77 1.17
CA GLY A 336 -30.31 -4.31 2.54
C GLY A 336 -28.90 -4.61 3.05
N CYS A 337 -27.98 -5.01 2.16
CA CYS A 337 -26.59 -5.32 2.51
C CYS A 337 -25.65 -4.14 2.21
N HIS A 338 -25.91 -3.38 1.16
CA HIS A 338 -24.95 -2.43 0.58
C HIS A 338 -25.26 -0.95 0.83
N GLY A 339 -26.43 -0.62 1.38
CA GLY A 339 -26.86 0.76 1.60
C GLY A 339 -28.00 1.14 0.68
N ALA A 340 -28.72 2.22 0.98
CA ALA A 340 -29.79 2.72 0.13
C ALA A 340 -29.25 3.30 -1.19
N SER A 341 -28.00 3.79 -1.22
CA SER A 341 -27.32 4.26 -2.44
C SER A 341 -25.80 4.35 -2.24
N GLY A 342 -25.06 4.81 -3.26
CA GLY A 342 -23.63 5.11 -3.17
C GLY A 342 -23.29 6.25 -2.20
N GLN A 343 -24.30 6.96 -1.68
CA GLN A 343 -24.11 8.06 -0.74
C GLN A 343 -24.86 7.87 0.59
N ASP A 344 -25.85 6.99 0.63
CA ASP A 344 -26.63 6.66 1.82
C ASP A 344 -26.34 5.23 2.24
N PHE A 345 -25.55 5.07 3.31
CA PHE A 345 -25.09 3.76 3.78
C PHE A 345 -26.08 3.10 4.76
N LYS A 346 -27.34 3.52 4.76
CA LYS A 346 -28.38 2.90 5.58
C LYS A 346 -28.87 1.59 4.99
N GLY A 347 -29.00 0.58 5.83
CA GLY A 347 -29.56 -0.73 5.52
C GLY A 347 -29.32 -1.71 6.67
N ALA A 348 -30.24 -2.65 6.84
CA ALA A 348 -30.29 -3.54 8.00
C ALA A 348 -29.04 -4.42 8.20
N LYS A 349 -28.29 -4.71 7.12
CA LYS A 349 -27.08 -5.53 7.17
C LYS A 349 -25.81 -4.76 6.78
N VAL A 350 -25.90 -3.44 6.55
CA VAL A 350 -24.75 -2.63 6.11
C VAL A 350 -23.71 -2.55 7.21
N GLY A 351 -22.46 -2.84 6.88
CA GLY A 351 -21.36 -2.89 7.85
C GLY A 351 -21.50 -4.01 8.89
N HIS A 352 -22.34 -5.01 8.65
CA HIS A 352 -22.32 -6.28 9.38
C HIS A 352 -21.59 -7.35 8.59
N VAL A 353 -21.03 -8.32 9.28
CA VAL A 353 -20.44 -9.54 8.71
C VAL A 353 -21.53 -10.51 8.28
N THR A 354 -21.56 -10.84 6.99
CA THR A 354 -22.31 -11.98 6.44
C THR A 354 -21.49 -13.24 6.60
N ALA A 355 -22.05 -14.27 7.24
CA ALA A 355 -21.36 -15.53 7.50
C ALA A 355 -20.81 -16.18 6.21
N LEU A 356 -19.63 -16.79 6.30
CA LEU A 356 -18.95 -17.41 5.16
C LEU A 356 -19.84 -18.42 4.41
N ALA A 357 -20.60 -19.24 5.15
CA ALA A 357 -21.51 -20.22 4.56
C ALA A 357 -22.66 -19.61 3.76
N GLN A 358 -23.02 -18.34 4.04
CA GLN A 358 -24.05 -17.60 3.32
C GLN A 358 -23.48 -16.84 2.12
N ILE A 359 -22.33 -16.17 2.30
CA ILE A 359 -21.72 -15.37 1.22
C ILE A 359 -20.96 -16.24 0.21
N GLY A 360 -20.43 -17.39 0.62
CA GLY A 360 -19.84 -18.41 -0.26
C GLY A 360 -18.53 -18.01 -0.97
N THR A 361 -17.98 -16.82 -0.73
CA THR A 361 -16.75 -16.36 -1.37
C THR A 361 -15.51 -17.07 -0.81
N ASP A 362 -14.35 -16.91 -1.48
CA ASP A 362 -13.08 -17.51 -1.06
C ASP A 362 -12.81 -17.34 0.45
N ARG A 363 -12.34 -18.39 1.12
CA ARG A 363 -12.16 -18.42 2.58
C ARG A 363 -10.74 -18.09 3.05
N ALA A 364 -9.77 -18.00 2.14
CA ALA A 364 -8.35 -17.94 2.47
C ALA A 364 -8.03 -16.77 3.40
N ARG A 365 -8.50 -15.56 3.06
CA ARG A 365 -8.31 -14.37 3.91
C ARG A 365 -8.80 -14.62 5.34
N LEU A 366 -9.98 -15.21 5.50
CA LEU A 366 -10.52 -15.52 6.82
C LEU A 366 -9.65 -16.53 7.54
N ASP A 367 -9.29 -17.65 6.91
CA ASP A 367 -8.45 -18.67 7.56
C ASP A 367 -7.08 -18.11 7.96
N SER A 368 -6.51 -17.19 7.16
CA SER A 368 -5.26 -16.51 7.51
C SER A 368 -5.37 -15.63 8.74
N TYR A 369 -6.51 -14.98 8.98
CA TYR A 369 -6.75 -14.24 10.22
C TYR A 369 -7.22 -15.18 11.33
N THR A 370 -6.31 -15.56 12.23
CA THR A 370 -6.62 -16.47 13.35
C THR A 370 -6.96 -15.72 14.63
N ARG A 371 -7.57 -16.42 15.59
CA ARG A 371 -7.78 -15.89 16.94
C ARG A 371 -6.45 -15.53 17.61
N ASP A 372 -5.42 -16.35 17.42
CA ASP A 372 -4.10 -16.10 17.99
C ASP A 372 -3.46 -14.84 17.43
N LEU A 373 -3.59 -14.59 16.12
CA LEU A 373 -3.14 -13.33 15.53
C LEU A 373 -3.91 -12.14 16.10
N ALA A 374 -5.24 -12.24 16.24
CA ALA A 374 -6.06 -11.16 16.82
C ALA A 374 -5.64 -10.83 18.27
N VAL A 375 -5.35 -11.84 19.09
CA VAL A 375 -4.85 -11.66 20.46
C VAL A 375 -3.47 -11.00 20.47
N ASN A 376 -2.56 -11.42 19.59
CA ASN A 376 -1.24 -10.81 19.46
C ASN A 376 -1.33 -9.34 18.98
N GLN A 377 -2.25 -9.02 18.08
CA GLN A 377 -2.48 -7.64 17.66
C GLN A 377 -2.91 -6.72 18.80
N ALA A 378 -3.68 -7.22 19.78
CA ALA A 378 -4.03 -6.45 20.98
C ALA A 378 -2.82 -6.14 21.90
N THR A 379 -1.65 -6.72 21.62
CA THR A 379 -0.38 -6.38 22.29
C THR A 379 0.39 -5.27 21.57
N LEU A 380 0.05 -4.97 20.31
CA LEU A 380 0.57 -3.78 19.65
C LEU A 380 0.14 -2.55 20.43
N TYR A 381 1.05 -1.59 20.55
CA TYR A 381 0.85 -0.37 21.33
C TYR A 381 0.53 -0.63 22.81
N ALA A 382 0.88 -1.81 23.37
CA ALA A 382 0.88 -2.01 24.80
C ALA A 382 1.79 -0.95 25.46
N GLY A 383 1.24 -0.19 26.41
CA GLY A 383 1.93 0.95 27.05
C GLY A 383 1.64 2.31 26.42
N TYR A 384 0.91 2.37 25.30
CA TYR A 384 0.49 3.63 24.66
C TYR A 384 -1.01 3.89 24.88
N PRO A 385 -1.46 5.17 24.89
CA PRO A 385 -2.88 5.51 25.02
C PRO A 385 -3.76 4.93 23.92
N HIS A 386 -3.19 4.71 22.73
CA HIS A 386 -3.87 4.19 21.53
C HIS A 386 -3.64 2.68 21.35
N ARG A 387 -3.51 1.92 22.45
CA ARG A 387 -3.46 0.46 22.43
C ARG A 387 -4.65 -0.12 21.68
N PHE A 388 -4.41 -1.14 20.85
CA PHE A 388 -5.46 -1.84 20.13
C PHE A 388 -6.37 -2.66 21.06
N ARG A 389 -7.68 -2.55 20.86
CA ARG A 389 -8.71 -3.19 21.70
C ARG A 389 -9.87 -3.78 20.90
N HIS A 390 -9.96 -3.51 19.60
CA HIS A 390 -11.17 -3.79 18.82
C HIS A 390 -10.97 -4.86 17.73
N PHE A 391 -9.74 -5.32 17.52
CA PHE A 391 -9.43 -6.48 16.68
C PHE A 391 -10.05 -7.77 17.22
N ARG A 392 -10.77 -8.49 16.36
CA ARG A 392 -11.41 -9.77 16.69
C ARG A 392 -11.51 -10.70 15.48
N LYS A 393 -11.39 -12.00 15.73
CA LYS A 393 -11.73 -13.01 14.73
C LYS A 393 -13.24 -13.01 14.47
N THR A 394 -13.62 -12.92 13.21
CA THR A 394 -14.99 -13.10 12.71
C THR A 394 -15.09 -14.39 11.88
N TRP A 395 -16.25 -14.64 11.28
CA TRP A 395 -16.55 -15.87 10.54
C TRP A 395 -17.25 -15.61 9.20
N GLY A 396 -16.89 -14.51 8.53
CA GLY A 396 -17.52 -14.07 7.30
C GLY A 396 -16.94 -12.75 6.79
N TYR A 397 -17.57 -12.17 5.79
CA TYR A 397 -17.13 -10.90 5.18
C TYR A 397 -18.11 -9.76 5.44
N ALA A 398 -17.58 -8.56 5.68
CA ALA A 398 -18.36 -7.37 5.97
C ALA A 398 -19.09 -6.86 4.71
N ASN A 399 -20.37 -6.54 4.86
CA ASN A 399 -21.15 -5.94 3.78
C ASN A 399 -20.76 -4.46 3.64
N MET A 400 -19.96 -4.17 2.63
CA MET A 400 -19.40 -2.84 2.41
C MET A 400 -20.35 -1.98 1.56
N PRO A 401 -20.50 -0.69 1.91
CA PRO A 401 -21.09 0.30 1.01
C PRO A 401 -20.43 0.33 -0.38
N LEU A 402 -21.20 0.76 -1.38
CA LEU A 402 -20.83 0.76 -2.80
C LEU A 402 -20.43 2.13 -3.34
N ASP A 403 -20.02 3.06 -2.48
CA ASP A 403 -19.48 4.36 -2.90
C ASP A 403 -18.28 4.19 -3.84
N GLY A 404 -18.32 4.88 -4.98
CA GLY A 404 -17.26 4.84 -5.98
C GLY A 404 -17.09 3.46 -6.61
N LEU A 405 -18.17 2.68 -6.68
CA LEU A 405 -18.17 1.29 -7.15
C LEU A 405 -17.43 1.11 -8.48
N TRP A 406 -17.61 2.07 -9.38
CA TRP A 406 -17.04 2.04 -10.72
C TRP A 406 -15.52 1.97 -10.74
N LEU A 407 -14.83 2.40 -9.67
CA LEU A 407 -13.37 2.39 -9.52
C LEU A 407 -12.81 1.19 -8.75
N ARG A 408 -13.67 0.26 -8.32
CA ARG A 408 -13.31 -0.80 -7.36
C ARG A 408 -13.13 -2.17 -8.02
N ALA A 409 -13.11 -2.22 -9.35
CA ALA A 409 -12.76 -3.43 -10.07
C ALA A 409 -11.26 -3.75 -9.91
N PRO A 410 -10.89 -5.04 -9.89
CA PRO A 410 -11.77 -6.21 -9.88
C PRO A 410 -12.54 -6.40 -8.55
N TYR A 411 -13.67 -7.08 -8.60
CA TYR A 411 -14.63 -7.21 -7.51
C TYR A 411 -14.40 -8.47 -6.64
N LEU A 412 -15.10 -8.49 -5.49
CA LEU A 412 -14.88 -9.36 -4.32
C LEU A 412 -13.63 -8.97 -3.52
N HIS A 413 -13.50 -9.52 -2.31
CA HIS A 413 -12.41 -9.16 -1.39
C HIS A 413 -11.01 -9.54 -1.91
N ASN A 414 -10.93 -10.51 -2.83
CA ASN A 414 -9.70 -11.00 -3.45
C ASN A 414 -9.59 -10.60 -4.93
N GLY A 415 -10.53 -9.77 -5.43
CA GLY A 415 -10.51 -9.26 -6.79
C GLY A 415 -10.60 -10.35 -7.87
N SER A 416 -11.32 -11.43 -7.61
CA SER A 416 -11.38 -12.58 -8.53
C SER A 416 -12.42 -12.45 -9.64
N VAL A 417 -13.12 -11.30 -9.73
CA VAL A 417 -14.15 -11.04 -10.75
C VAL A 417 -13.86 -9.71 -11.48
N PRO A 418 -13.56 -9.71 -12.79
CA PRO A 418 -12.99 -8.53 -13.46
C PRO A 418 -13.96 -7.35 -13.62
N THR A 419 -15.24 -7.61 -13.88
CA THR A 419 -16.23 -6.56 -14.14
C THR A 419 -17.50 -6.75 -13.31
N LEU A 420 -18.28 -5.68 -13.13
CA LEU A 420 -19.54 -5.74 -12.38
C LEU A 420 -20.55 -6.61 -13.12
N ARG A 421 -20.49 -6.60 -14.46
CA ARG A 421 -21.30 -7.49 -15.29
C ARG A 421 -21.01 -8.96 -15.03
N ASP A 422 -19.75 -9.32 -14.83
CA ASP A 422 -19.37 -10.70 -14.47
C ASP A 422 -19.79 -11.06 -13.05
N LEU A 423 -19.77 -10.10 -12.11
CA LEU A 423 -20.20 -10.34 -10.73
C LEU A 423 -21.68 -10.74 -10.66
N LEU A 424 -22.50 -10.18 -11.54
CA LEU A 424 -23.91 -10.54 -11.67
C LEU A 424 -24.15 -11.86 -12.44
N GLU A 425 -23.11 -12.58 -12.83
CA GLU A 425 -23.25 -13.96 -13.30
C GLU A 425 -23.01 -14.98 -12.19
N PRO A 426 -23.67 -16.15 -12.23
CA PRO A 426 -23.30 -17.28 -11.38
C PRO A 426 -21.81 -17.62 -11.56
N SER A 427 -21.16 -18.08 -10.50
CA SER A 427 -19.71 -18.36 -10.49
C SER A 427 -19.26 -19.27 -11.63
N ALA A 428 -20.08 -20.24 -12.02
CA ALA A 428 -19.84 -21.15 -13.14
C ALA A 428 -19.73 -20.45 -14.52
N ALA A 429 -20.26 -19.24 -14.66
CA ALA A 429 -20.21 -18.44 -15.89
C ALA A 429 -19.21 -17.27 -15.82
N ARG A 430 -18.55 -17.06 -14.67
CA ARG A 430 -17.53 -16.01 -14.50
C ARG A 430 -16.22 -16.42 -15.19
N PRO A 431 -15.42 -15.45 -15.68
CA PRO A 431 -14.10 -15.75 -16.23
C PRO A 431 -13.22 -16.52 -15.24
N ILE A 432 -12.61 -17.61 -15.71
CA ILE A 432 -11.64 -18.40 -14.94
C ILE A 432 -10.26 -17.75 -14.96
N THR A 433 -9.92 -17.11 -16.08
CA THR A 433 -8.68 -16.35 -16.24
C THR A 433 -8.95 -15.00 -16.88
N PHE A 434 -8.20 -13.97 -16.46
CA PHE A 434 -8.29 -12.61 -16.99
C PHE A 434 -7.05 -11.79 -16.65
N ILE A 435 -6.87 -10.64 -17.28
CA ILE A 435 -5.73 -9.73 -17.04
C ILE A 435 -6.02 -8.76 -15.89
N ARG A 436 -5.08 -8.66 -14.94
CA ARG A 436 -5.06 -7.64 -13.88
C ARG A 436 -3.96 -6.60 -14.10
N GLY A 437 -4.13 -5.42 -13.50
CA GLY A 437 -3.17 -4.31 -13.53
C GLY A 437 -3.41 -3.27 -14.63
N ASN A 438 -4.42 -3.46 -15.48
CA ASN A 438 -4.78 -2.49 -16.51
C ASN A 438 -5.59 -1.32 -15.92
N ASP A 439 -5.40 -0.12 -16.45
CA ASP A 439 -6.12 1.10 -16.08
C ASP A 439 -7.02 1.65 -17.18
N VAL A 440 -7.07 0.99 -18.35
CA VAL A 440 -8.05 1.34 -19.38
C VAL A 440 -9.42 0.86 -18.93
N TYR A 441 -10.35 1.81 -18.80
CA TYR A 441 -11.67 1.55 -18.27
C TYR A 441 -12.60 0.94 -19.33
N GLU A 442 -13.48 0.04 -18.90
CA GLU A 442 -14.53 -0.57 -19.73
C GLU A 442 -15.93 -0.12 -19.21
N PRO A 443 -16.53 0.94 -19.79
CA PRO A 443 -17.79 1.50 -19.30
C PRO A 443 -18.98 0.54 -19.34
N GLN A 444 -19.04 -0.34 -20.36
CA GLN A 444 -20.20 -1.20 -20.61
C GLN A 444 -20.34 -2.29 -19.54
N ARG A 445 -19.22 -2.87 -19.10
CA ARG A 445 -19.21 -3.92 -18.07
C ARG A 445 -18.90 -3.40 -16.67
N VAL A 446 -18.53 -2.13 -16.56
CA VAL A 446 -18.15 -1.42 -15.33
C VAL A 446 -16.98 -2.13 -14.65
N GLY A 447 -15.79 -1.89 -15.19
CA GLY A 447 -14.51 -2.42 -14.70
C GLY A 447 -13.35 -1.92 -15.54
N PHE A 448 -12.24 -2.64 -15.51
CA PHE A 448 -11.09 -2.39 -16.39
C PHE A 448 -11.00 -3.49 -17.44
N PHE A 449 -10.51 -3.16 -18.63
CA PHE A 449 -10.31 -4.16 -19.69
C PHE A 449 -9.41 -5.29 -19.20
N ALA A 450 -9.97 -6.50 -19.20
CA ALA A 450 -9.36 -7.69 -18.63
C ALA A 450 -9.19 -8.84 -19.64
N ASP A 451 -9.47 -8.59 -20.92
CA ASP A 451 -9.32 -9.58 -21.99
C ASP A 451 -7.86 -10.00 -22.15
N LEU A 452 -7.66 -11.27 -22.50
CA LEU A 452 -6.35 -11.81 -22.82
C LEU A 452 -5.87 -11.18 -24.14
N PRO A 453 -4.62 -10.67 -24.21
CA PRO A 453 -4.05 -10.25 -25.48
C PRO A 453 -4.12 -11.44 -26.46
N ALA A 454 -4.57 -11.19 -27.69
CA ALA A 454 -4.50 -12.19 -28.74
C ALA A 454 -3.02 -12.58 -28.94
N ALA A 455 -2.65 -13.78 -28.47
CA ALA A 455 -1.32 -14.40 -28.52
C ALA A 455 -0.18 -13.74 -27.71
N THR A 456 -0.04 -14.11 -26.42
CA THR A 456 1.26 -14.52 -25.85
C THR A 456 1.09 -15.23 -24.49
N PRO A 457 1.55 -16.48 -24.33
CA PRO A 457 1.72 -17.09 -23.01
C PRO A 457 2.91 -16.42 -22.32
N SER A 458 2.70 -15.98 -21.07
CA SER A 458 3.51 -14.98 -20.34
C SER A 458 3.37 -13.58 -20.93
N ALA A 459 2.52 -12.75 -20.29
CA ALA A 459 2.38 -11.34 -20.67
C ALA A 459 3.78 -10.70 -20.64
N PRO A 460 4.29 -10.21 -21.78
CA PRO A 460 5.47 -9.36 -21.76
C PRO A 460 5.11 -8.16 -20.88
N ALA A 461 5.99 -7.80 -19.94
CA ALA A 461 5.99 -6.44 -19.45
C ALA A 461 5.88 -5.53 -20.68
N LEU A 462 4.94 -4.58 -20.69
CA LEU A 462 5.12 -3.41 -21.54
C LEU A 462 6.56 -2.97 -21.25
N ALA A 463 7.42 -2.92 -22.26
CA ALA A 463 8.86 -2.75 -22.07
C ALA A 463 9.19 -1.55 -21.16
N ASP A 464 8.25 -0.60 -21.05
CA ASP A 464 8.29 0.59 -20.20
C ASP A 464 6.98 0.86 -19.39
N GLY A 465 6.18 -0.16 -19.04
CA GLY A 465 4.88 0.03 -18.37
C GLY A 465 4.56 -0.92 -17.21
N PRO A 466 3.52 -0.64 -16.39
CA PRO A 466 3.15 -1.48 -15.26
C PRO A 466 2.86 -2.92 -15.66
N ARG A 467 3.28 -3.85 -14.79
CA ARG A 467 3.11 -5.28 -14.98
C ARG A 467 1.64 -5.66 -15.11
N LEU A 468 1.30 -6.34 -16.21
CA LEU A 468 0.02 -7.03 -16.37
C LEU A 468 0.17 -8.48 -15.95
N LEU A 469 -0.80 -8.99 -15.19
CA LEU A 469 -0.79 -10.37 -14.72
C LEU A 469 -1.97 -11.15 -15.27
N LEU A 470 -1.71 -12.34 -15.80
CA LEU A 470 -2.74 -13.35 -16.03
C LEU A 470 -3.19 -13.94 -14.68
N PHE A 471 -4.35 -13.51 -14.20
CA PHE A 471 -4.96 -14.01 -12.99
C PHE A 471 -5.70 -15.33 -13.27
N ASP A 472 -5.58 -16.30 -12.38
CA ASP A 472 -6.26 -17.60 -12.45
C ASP A 472 -7.02 -17.86 -11.16
N THR A 473 -8.34 -17.99 -11.26
CA THR A 473 -9.25 -18.15 -10.12
C THR A 473 -9.20 -19.55 -9.50
N ARG A 474 -8.51 -20.49 -10.14
CA ARG A 474 -8.30 -21.86 -9.64
C ARG A 474 -7.12 -21.95 -8.66
N GLN A 475 -6.29 -20.91 -8.59
CA GLN A 475 -5.19 -20.87 -7.63
C GLN A 475 -5.72 -20.73 -6.20
N PRO A 476 -5.05 -21.32 -5.18
CA PRO A 476 -5.48 -21.18 -3.80
C PRO A 476 -5.63 -19.72 -3.36
N GLY A 477 -6.78 -19.35 -2.81
CA GLY A 477 -7.09 -17.98 -2.37
C GLY A 477 -7.61 -17.03 -3.47
N ASN A 478 -7.75 -17.52 -4.71
CA ASN A 478 -8.20 -16.74 -5.85
C ASN A 478 -9.62 -17.10 -6.33
N SER A 479 -10.38 -17.89 -5.56
CA SER A 479 -11.71 -18.33 -6.00
C SER A 479 -12.62 -17.14 -6.32
N ASN A 480 -13.37 -17.28 -7.41
CA ASN A 480 -14.41 -16.37 -7.87
C ASN A 480 -15.82 -16.84 -7.50
N ALA A 481 -15.94 -17.78 -6.56
CA ALA A 481 -17.22 -18.29 -6.08
C ALA A 481 -17.93 -17.31 -5.13
N GLY A 482 -19.20 -17.60 -4.81
CA GLY A 482 -19.97 -16.84 -3.84
C GLY A 482 -20.53 -15.52 -4.36
N HIS A 483 -21.25 -14.81 -3.49
CA HIS A 483 -22.08 -13.66 -3.85
C HIS A 483 -22.96 -14.01 -5.07
N GLU A 484 -23.69 -15.11 -4.95
CA GLU A 484 -24.47 -15.72 -6.04
C GLU A 484 -25.74 -16.40 -5.52
N GLY A 485 -26.72 -16.51 -6.40
CA GLY A 485 -28.08 -16.97 -6.13
C GLY A 485 -29.11 -15.85 -6.26
N HIS A 486 -30.38 -16.18 -6.06
CA HIS A 486 -31.51 -15.26 -6.10
C HIS A 486 -31.27 -13.97 -5.31
N ASP A 487 -30.80 -14.08 -4.06
CA ASP A 487 -30.60 -12.94 -3.15
C ASP A 487 -29.49 -11.97 -3.59
N TYR A 488 -28.62 -12.39 -4.52
CA TYR A 488 -27.50 -11.59 -5.04
C TYR A 488 -27.73 -11.11 -6.48
N GLY A 489 -28.92 -11.35 -7.04
CA GLY A 489 -29.29 -10.90 -8.39
C GLY A 489 -28.66 -11.69 -9.52
N THR A 490 -27.93 -12.79 -9.27
CA THR A 490 -27.27 -13.56 -10.34
C THR A 490 -28.23 -14.41 -11.16
N GLU A 491 -29.43 -14.66 -10.65
CA GLU A 491 -30.52 -15.37 -11.34
C GLU A 491 -31.44 -14.43 -12.15
N LEU A 492 -31.19 -13.11 -12.08
CA LEU A 492 -31.96 -12.15 -12.87
C LEU A 492 -31.79 -12.41 -14.38
N PRO A 493 -32.82 -12.12 -15.20
CA PRO A 493 -32.68 -12.07 -16.65
C PRO A 493 -31.58 -11.09 -17.07
N ALA A 494 -30.91 -11.35 -18.20
CA ALA A 494 -29.81 -10.51 -18.68
C ALA A 494 -30.19 -9.02 -18.78
N ALA A 495 -31.39 -8.72 -19.31
CA ALA A 495 -31.87 -7.34 -19.44
C ALA A 495 -32.12 -6.64 -18.09
N ASP A 496 -32.36 -7.38 -17.02
CA ASP A 496 -32.51 -6.84 -15.65
C ASP A 496 -31.14 -6.62 -15.01
N LYS A 497 -30.16 -7.50 -15.27
CA LYS A 497 -28.76 -7.30 -14.88
C LYS A 497 -28.18 -6.05 -15.52
N ASP A 498 -28.44 -5.83 -16.82
CA ASP A 498 -27.99 -4.64 -17.53
C ASP A 498 -28.64 -3.37 -16.97
N ALA A 499 -29.94 -3.42 -16.63
CA ALA A 499 -30.63 -2.32 -15.97
C ALA A 499 -30.04 -2.01 -14.58
N LEU A 500 -29.76 -3.04 -13.78
CA LEU A 500 -29.12 -2.92 -12.48
C LEU A 500 -27.73 -2.29 -12.57
N ILE A 501 -26.92 -2.70 -13.55
CA ILE A 501 -25.59 -2.12 -13.80
C ILE A 501 -25.70 -0.65 -14.17
N GLU A 502 -26.65 -0.30 -15.04
CA GLU A 502 -26.87 1.09 -15.43
C GLU A 502 -27.25 1.96 -14.23
N HIS A 503 -28.05 1.43 -13.30
CA HIS A 503 -28.34 2.10 -12.03
C HIS A 503 -27.09 2.22 -11.14
N LEU A 504 -26.28 1.17 -11.04
CA LEU A 504 -25.05 1.16 -10.24
C LEU A 504 -23.97 2.12 -10.78
N LYS A 505 -24.04 2.58 -12.03
CA LYS A 505 -23.18 3.68 -12.54
C LYS A 505 -23.46 5.02 -11.84
N THR A 506 -24.57 5.17 -11.13
CA THR A 506 -24.91 6.39 -10.38
C THR A 506 -24.27 6.48 -8.99
N PHE A 507 -23.48 5.47 -8.58
CA PHE A 507 -22.97 5.28 -7.21
C PHE A 507 -21.57 5.87 -6.95
#